data_AF-A0A1G0HI79-F1
#
_entry.id   AF-A0A1G0HI79-F1
#
_cell.length_a   1.000
_cell.length_b   1.000
_cell.length_c   1.000
_cell.angle_alpha   90.00
_cell.angle_beta   90.00
_cell.angle_gamma   90.00
#
_symmetry.space_group_name_H-M   'P 1'
#
loop_
_entity.id
_entity.type
_entity.pdbx_description
1 polymer ?
#
loop_
_entity_poly.entity_id
_entity_poly.type
_entity_poly.pdbx_seq_one_letter_code
_entity_poly.pdbx_strand_id
1 'polypeptide(L)'
;MIKKQMKLVKKYFLLPGAFFLISQIALAADCAETTTLPPMPLYFYNHLLNNGDPYTINLLPTLSAMSTAEDDTPPYYKKPWTGNCPMGMDADAQDCIEFTVYPNAINFSPGNIMQQIEQYTSNGKPNRGEVRIITDASETHYVYTTDHESSYCGPYSVQFPD
;
A
#
# COMPACT_ATOMS: atom_id res chain seq x y z
N MET A 1 28.54 -51.59 -55.64
CA MET A 1 28.58 -51.48 -54.16
C MET A 1 28.16 -50.08 -53.76
N ILE A 2 26.97 -49.92 -53.20
CA ILE A 2 26.40 -48.64 -52.78
C ILE A 2 26.84 -48.38 -51.34
N LYS A 3 27.67 -47.36 -51.10
CA LYS A 3 27.88 -46.79 -49.76
C LYS A 3 27.01 -45.54 -49.63
N LYS A 4 25.89 -45.72 -48.94
CA LYS A 4 25.00 -44.69 -48.42
C LYS A 4 25.63 -44.16 -47.14
N GLN A 5 25.95 -42.88 -47.04
CA GLN A 5 26.09 -42.23 -45.74
C GLN A 5 25.51 -40.81 -45.74
N MET A 6 24.76 -40.57 -44.67
CA MET A 6 23.76 -39.54 -44.43
C MET A 6 24.29 -38.11 -44.45
N LYS A 7 23.51 -37.21 -45.07
CA LYS A 7 23.56 -35.76 -44.81
C LYS A 7 23.07 -35.51 -43.39
N LEU A 8 23.93 -35.00 -42.51
CA LEU A 8 23.51 -34.44 -41.23
C LEU A 8 23.19 -32.95 -41.44
N VAL A 9 21.90 -32.63 -41.59
CA VAL A 9 21.38 -31.27 -41.60
C VAL A 9 21.35 -30.79 -40.15
N LYS A 10 22.30 -29.93 -39.75
CA LYS A 10 22.19 -29.21 -38.47
C LYS A 10 21.20 -28.06 -38.65
N LYS A 11 19.94 -28.30 -38.26
CA LYS A 11 18.98 -27.24 -37.93
C LYS A 11 19.36 -26.68 -36.55
N TYR A 12 19.90 -25.48 -36.51
CA TYR A 12 19.99 -24.71 -35.27
C TYR A 12 18.66 -23.98 -35.09
N PHE A 13 17.78 -24.58 -34.29
CA PHE A 13 16.55 -23.98 -33.81
C PHE A 13 16.66 -23.93 -32.29
N LEU A 14 17.11 -22.81 -31.73
CA LEU A 14 17.08 -22.52 -30.29
C LEU A 14 17.23 -21.00 -30.12
N LEU A 15 16.10 -20.30 -30.07
CA LEU A 15 15.98 -19.03 -29.34
C LEU A 15 14.61 -19.01 -28.67
N PRO A 16 14.41 -19.72 -27.54
CA PRO A 16 13.42 -19.32 -26.57
C PRO A 16 14.08 -18.37 -25.57
N GLY A 17 13.41 -17.26 -25.26
CA GLY A 17 13.81 -16.43 -24.13
C GLY A 17 14.32 -15.06 -24.52
N ALA A 18 13.50 -14.29 -25.25
CA ALA A 18 13.32 -12.91 -24.81
C ALA A 18 12.58 -12.99 -23.46
N PHE A 19 13.33 -13.29 -22.39
CA PHE A 19 12.89 -13.04 -21.04
C PHE A 19 12.80 -11.53 -20.95
N PHE A 20 11.60 -10.99 -21.19
CA PHE A 20 11.28 -9.63 -20.77
C PHE A 20 11.46 -9.65 -19.26
N LEU A 21 12.67 -9.29 -18.80
CA LEU A 21 12.88 -8.69 -17.51
C LEU A 21 12.06 -7.40 -17.55
N ILE A 22 10.76 -7.53 -17.28
CA ILE A 22 10.01 -6.43 -16.69
C ILE A 22 10.62 -6.35 -15.30
N SER A 23 11.75 -5.64 -15.22
CA SER A 23 12.26 -5.11 -13.98
C SER A 23 11.07 -4.40 -13.35
N GLN A 24 10.50 -5.05 -12.35
CA GLN A 24 9.65 -4.40 -11.36
C GLN A 24 10.56 -3.37 -10.73
N ILE A 25 10.62 -2.19 -11.35
CA ILE A 25 11.00 -0.98 -10.66
C ILE A 25 9.84 -0.84 -9.68
N ALA A 26 9.98 -1.48 -8.52
CA ALA A 26 9.36 -0.98 -7.32
C ALA A 26 9.84 0.46 -7.28
N LEU A 27 8.98 1.36 -7.73
CA LEU A 27 9.07 2.76 -7.40
C LEU A 27 9.08 2.74 -5.88
N ALA A 28 10.27 2.76 -5.29
CA ALA A 28 10.41 3.14 -3.90
C ALA A 28 9.72 4.50 -3.87
N ALA A 29 8.49 4.51 -3.35
CA ALA A 29 7.87 5.77 -2.99
C ALA A 29 8.86 6.37 -2.00
N ASP A 30 9.58 7.42 -2.43
CA ASP A 30 10.52 8.10 -1.56
C ASP A 30 9.72 8.50 -0.32
N CYS A 31 9.99 7.81 0.78
CA CYS A 31 9.33 8.06 2.04
C CYS A 31 9.57 9.51 2.40
N ALA A 32 8.49 10.25 2.61
CA ALA A 32 8.57 11.66 2.95
C ALA A 32 7.74 11.92 4.20
N GLU A 33 8.28 12.75 5.09
CA GLU A 33 7.53 13.38 6.17
C GLU A 33 6.60 14.42 5.52
N THR A 34 5.46 13.95 5.02
CA THR A 34 4.46 14.77 4.35
C THR A 34 3.08 14.29 4.73
N THR A 35 2.14 15.22 4.81
CA THR A 35 0.73 14.92 4.99
C THR A 35 0.01 14.68 3.67
N THR A 36 0.64 14.97 2.53
CA THR A 36 0.13 14.63 1.19
C THR A 36 1.18 13.82 0.45
N LEU A 37 0.84 12.56 0.15
CA LEU A 37 1.73 11.64 -0.54
C LEU A 37 1.80 11.99 -2.04
N PRO A 38 2.96 11.79 -2.68
CA PRO A 38 3.08 11.89 -4.13
C PRO A 38 2.06 10.98 -4.84
N PRO A 39 1.55 11.38 -6.03
CA PRO A 39 0.63 10.54 -6.79
C PRO A 39 1.20 9.15 -7.04
N MET A 40 0.47 8.11 -6.65
CA MET A 40 0.91 6.72 -6.79
C MET A 40 -0.21 5.77 -7.20
N PRO A 41 0.09 4.70 -7.96
CA PRO A 41 -0.87 3.66 -8.25
C PRO A 41 -1.22 2.90 -6.96
N LEU A 42 -2.49 2.55 -6.80
CA LEU A 42 -2.97 1.74 -5.67
C LEU A 42 -3.51 0.41 -6.19
N TYR A 43 -3.33 -0.65 -5.40
CA TYR A 43 -3.72 -2.01 -5.77
C TYR A 43 -4.61 -2.60 -4.70
N PHE A 44 -5.82 -3.05 -5.01
CA PHE A 44 -6.65 -3.72 -4.02
C PHE A 44 -6.75 -5.22 -4.30
N TYR A 45 -6.28 -6.09 -3.39
CA TYR A 45 -6.14 -7.54 -3.62
C TYR A 45 -5.45 -7.89 -4.96
N ASN A 46 -4.32 -7.24 -5.26
CA ASN A 46 -3.59 -7.35 -6.53
C ASN A 46 -4.33 -6.81 -7.77
N HIS A 47 -5.46 -6.12 -7.60
CA HIS A 47 -6.14 -5.43 -8.69
C HIS A 47 -5.76 -3.95 -8.71
N LEU A 48 -5.17 -3.50 -9.81
CA LEU A 48 -4.84 -2.09 -10.00
C LEU A 48 -6.11 -1.25 -10.03
N LEU A 49 -6.18 -0.25 -9.15
CA LEU A 49 -7.32 0.67 -9.08
C LEU A 49 -7.24 1.74 -10.16
N ASN A 50 -8.39 2.32 -10.51
CA ASN A 50 -8.50 3.50 -11.39
C ASN A 50 -7.78 3.33 -12.74
N ASN A 51 -7.77 2.12 -13.30
CA ASN A 51 -7.06 1.76 -14.54
C ASN A 51 -5.55 2.10 -14.53
N GLY A 52 -4.95 2.25 -13.35
CA GLY A 52 -3.54 2.62 -13.19
C GLY A 52 -3.28 4.11 -13.07
N ASP A 53 -4.30 4.96 -13.21
CA ASP A 53 -4.14 6.39 -12.94
C ASP A 53 -3.90 6.61 -11.44
N PRO A 54 -2.87 7.39 -11.07
CA PRO A 54 -2.41 7.49 -9.69
C PRO A 54 -3.41 8.24 -8.80
N TYR A 55 -3.43 7.86 -7.52
CA TYR A 55 -4.13 8.59 -6.46
C TYR A 55 -3.18 9.54 -5.75
N THR A 56 -3.65 10.77 -5.50
CA THR A 56 -3.09 11.64 -4.47
C THR A 56 -3.76 11.31 -3.15
N ILE A 57 -2.96 11.11 -2.10
CA ILE A 57 -3.43 10.67 -0.78
C ILE A 57 -3.10 11.77 0.23
N ASN A 58 -4.13 12.33 0.86
CA ASN A 58 -4.01 13.30 1.94
C ASN A 58 -4.23 12.62 3.28
N LEU A 59 -3.15 12.46 4.05
CA LEU A 59 -3.13 11.90 5.39
C LEU A 59 -3.59 12.92 6.45
N LEU A 60 -3.51 14.24 6.21
CA LEU A 60 -3.80 15.27 7.22
C LEU A 60 -5.16 15.07 7.90
N PRO A 61 -6.29 14.87 7.18
CA PRO A 61 -7.59 14.70 7.83
C PRO A 61 -7.63 13.48 8.76
N THR A 62 -6.92 12.41 8.38
CA THR A 62 -6.78 11.22 9.23
C THR A 62 -5.92 11.54 10.43
N LEU A 63 -4.72 12.08 10.24
CA LEU A 63 -3.82 12.41 11.34
C LEU A 63 -4.52 13.32 12.36
N SER A 64 -5.16 14.41 11.91
CA SER A 64 -5.91 15.36 12.75
C SER A 64 -7.08 14.73 13.52
N ALA A 65 -7.63 13.61 13.07
CA ALA A 65 -8.73 12.94 13.76
C ALA A 65 -8.27 12.05 14.92
N MET A 66 -6.99 11.65 14.99
CA MET A 66 -6.46 10.70 15.99
C MET A 66 -6.85 11.03 17.43
N SER A 67 -6.74 12.31 17.80
CA SER A 67 -7.00 12.81 19.16
C SER A 67 -8.48 12.81 19.54
N THR A 68 -9.38 12.69 18.57
CA THR A 68 -10.84 12.82 18.76
C THR A 68 -11.63 11.59 18.32
N ALA A 69 -11.00 10.68 17.58
CA ALA A 69 -11.67 9.51 17.02
C ALA A 69 -11.93 8.45 18.09
N GLU A 70 -13.16 7.96 18.11
CA GLU A 70 -13.57 6.81 18.92
C GLU A 70 -13.23 5.49 18.21
N ASP A 71 -13.05 4.43 18.99
CA ASP A 71 -12.72 3.10 18.48
C ASP A 71 -13.79 2.59 17.50
N ASP A 72 -13.33 2.01 16.38
CA ASP A 72 -14.14 1.36 15.33
C ASP A 72 -15.38 2.15 14.82
N THR A 73 -15.32 3.49 14.84
CA THR A 73 -16.42 4.34 14.36
C THR A 73 -16.08 4.97 13.00
N PRO A 74 -16.78 4.59 11.90
CA PRO A 74 -16.59 5.20 10.60
C PRO A 74 -16.68 6.74 10.65
N PRO A 75 -15.84 7.46 9.87
CA PRO A 75 -14.99 6.94 8.81
C PRO A 75 -13.63 6.43 9.29
N TYR A 76 -13.36 6.41 10.59
CA TYR A 76 -12.08 6.01 11.15
C TYR A 76 -12.12 4.58 11.65
N TYR A 77 -10.95 3.98 11.67
CA TYR A 77 -10.71 2.66 12.19
C TYR A 77 -9.53 2.76 13.15
N LYS A 78 -9.85 2.73 14.44
CA LYS A 78 -8.91 2.77 15.54
C LYS A 78 -9.01 1.46 16.31
N LYS A 79 -7.90 0.72 16.41
CA LYS A 79 -7.79 -0.50 17.22
C LYS A 79 -6.35 -0.80 17.62
N PRO A 80 -6.13 -1.69 18.60
CA PRO A 80 -4.81 -2.28 18.81
C PRO A 80 -4.26 -2.97 17.56
N TRP A 81 -2.99 -2.72 17.24
CA TRP A 81 -2.23 -3.40 16.21
C TRP A 81 -1.82 -4.78 16.72
N THR A 82 -2.17 -5.83 15.97
CA THR A 82 -1.93 -7.22 16.40
C THR A 82 -0.60 -7.77 15.89
N GLY A 83 0.13 -7.03 15.06
CA GLY A 83 1.45 -7.40 14.56
C GLY A 83 2.57 -6.78 15.40
N ASN A 84 3.83 -7.03 14.99
CA ASN A 84 4.95 -6.29 15.55
C ASN A 84 4.83 -4.81 15.14
N CYS A 85 5.14 -3.90 16.07
CA CYS A 85 5.22 -2.49 15.73
C CYS A 85 6.28 -2.27 14.62
N PRO A 86 5.93 -1.59 13.54
CA PRO A 86 6.87 -1.34 12.46
C PRO A 86 7.97 -0.37 12.90
N MET A 87 9.17 -0.57 12.35
CA MET A 87 10.31 0.35 12.45
C MET A 87 10.73 0.75 13.87
N GLY A 88 10.60 -0.17 14.83
CA GLY A 88 11.11 0.05 16.19
C GLY A 88 10.25 0.96 17.05
N MET A 89 8.98 1.19 16.69
CA MET A 89 8.01 1.89 17.55
C MET A 89 7.63 1.07 18.81
N ASP A 90 8.14 -0.14 18.98
CA ASP A 90 7.95 -1.03 20.14
C ASP A 90 9.01 -0.85 21.25
N ALA A 91 9.87 0.19 21.18
CA ALA A 91 11.03 0.34 22.07
C ALA A 91 10.71 0.20 23.58
N ASP A 92 9.48 0.47 24.00
CA ASP A 92 9.01 0.39 25.39
C ASP A 92 7.97 -0.72 25.67
N ALA A 93 7.91 -1.78 24.85
CA ALA A 93 6.87 -2.83 24.92
C ALA A 93 5.44 -2.28 24.77
N GLN A 94 5.31 -1.16 24.05
CA GLN A 94 4.04 -0.51 23.79
C GLN A 94 3.36 -1.16 22.58
N ASP A 95 2.10 -1.56 22.77
CA ASP A 95 1.24 -2.02 21.68
C ASP A 95 1.00 -0.86 20.71
N CYS A 96 1.26 -1.06 19.42
CA CYS A 96 0.91 -0.05 18.42
C CYS A 96 -0.61 0.03 18.23
N ILE A 97 -1.07 1.13 17.66
CA ILE A 97 -2.48 1.32 17.31
C ILE A 97 -2.57 1.44 15.80
N GLU A 98 -3.46 0.68 15.18
CA GLU A 98 -3.87 0.95 13.81
C GLU A 98 -4.85 2.11 13.83
N PHE A 99 -4.51 3.20 13.15
CA PHE A 99 -5.37 4.35 13.00
C PHE A 99 -5.57 4.70 11.52
N THR A 100 -6.46 4.00 10.83
CA THR A 100 -6.68 4.24 9.39
C THR A 100 -8.05 4.85 9.13
N VAL A 101 -8.18 5.60 8.03
CA VAL A 101 -9.50 6.03 7.53
C VAL A 101 -9.97 5.04 6.48
N TYR A 102 -11.27 4.75 6.45
CA TYR A 102 -11.88 4.10 5.28
C TYR A 102 -11.67 4.99 4.04
N PRO A 103 -11.34 4.43 2.87
CA PRO A 103 -11.15 5.23 1.66
C PRO A 103 -12.35 6.15 1.42
N ASN A 104 -12.10 7.39 1.02
CA ASN A 104 -13.15 8.39 0.83
C ASN A 104 -12.62 9.56 -0.02
N ALA A 105 -13.52 10.44 -0.47
CA ALA A 105 -13.16 11.57 -1.34
C ALA A 105 -12.42 12.72 -0.64
N ILE A 106 -12.34 12.73 0.70
CA ILE A 106 -11.58 13.72 1.48
C ILE A 106 -10.09 13.38 1.47
N ASN A 107 -9.77 12.10 1.68
CA ASN A 107 -8.40 11.62 1.78
C ASN A 107 -7.81 11.17 0.45
N PHE A 108 -8.63 10.83 -0.55
CA PHE A 108 -8.16 10.26 -1.82
C PHE A 108 -8.70 11.05 -3.00
N SER A 109 -7.80 11.41 -3.91
CA SER A 109 -8.13 12.05 -5.19
C SER A 109 -7.54 11.25 -6.36
N PRO A 110 -8.34 10.88 -7.38
CA PRO A 110 -9.75 11.23 -7.58
C PRO A 110 -10.69 10.58 -6.54
N GLY A 111 -11.81 11.23 -6.24
CA GLY A 111 -12.73 10.82 -5.15
C GLY A 111 -13.56 9.56 -5.38
N ASN A 112 -13.18 8.71 -6.35
CA ASN A 112 -13.92 7.50 -6.74
C ASN A 112 -13.40 6.22 -6.07
N ILE A 113 -12.42 6.30 -5.17
CA ILE A 113 -11.73 5.12 -4.63
C ILE A 113 -12.67 4.10 -3.99
N MET A 114 -13.71 4.56 -3.26
CA MET A 114 -14.70 3.65 -2.65
C MET A 114 -15.43 2.81 -3.70
N GLN A 115 -15.89 3.44 -4.78
CA GLN A 115 -16.55 2.72 -5.89
C GLN A 115 -15.62 1.70 -6.53
N GLN A 116 -14.32 2.01 -6.59
CA GLN A 116 -13.30 1.10 -7.13
C GLN A 116 -13.04 -0.11 -6.23
N ILE A 117 -13.15 0.04 -4.90
CA ILE A 117 -12.90 -1.06 -3.94
C ILE A 117 -14.16 -1.85 -3.58
N GLU A 118 -15.36 -1.25 -3.70
CA GLU A 118 -16.64 -1.88 -3.35
C GLU A 118 -16.88 -3.17 -4.14
N GLN A 119 -16.47 -3.23 -5.40
CA GLN A 119 -16.55 -4.45 -6.22
C GLN A 119 -15.77 -5.64 -5.63
N TYR A 120 -14.80 -5.37 -4.75
CA TYR A 120 -13.97 -6.38 -4.07
C TYR A 120 -14.41 -6.60 -2.61
N THR A 121 -15.37 -5.82 -2.10
CA THR A 121 -15.96 -6.07 -0.78
C THR A 121 -16.97 -7.21 -0.84
N SER A 122 -16.77 -8.23 -0.01
CA SER A 122 -17.79 -9.26 0.20
C SER A 122 -18.71 -8.85 1.35
N ASN A 123 -20.02 -9.03 1.16
CA ASN A 123 -21.05 -8.91 2.20
C ASN A 123 -21.24 -7.51 2.83
N GLY A 124 -20.95 -6.44 2.10
CA GLY A 124 -21.23 -5.05 2.54
C GLY A 124 -20.36 -4.56 3.71
N LYS A 125 -19.27 -5.27 4.04
CA LYS A 125 -18.30 -4.79 5.02
C LYS A 125 -17.42 -3.70 4.39
N PRO A 126 -17.33 -2.50 4.98
CA PRO A 126 -16.43 -1.46 4.51
C PRO A 126 -14.99 -1.99 4.41
N ASN A 127 -14.32 -1.72 3.28
CA ASN A 127 -12.91 -2.07 3.15
C ASN A 127 -12.03 -0.89 3.56
N ARG A 128 -10.98 -1.17 4.33
CA ARG A 128 -10.01 -0.18 4.77
C ARG A 128 -9.04 0.25 3.65
N GLY A 129 -9.08 -0.39 2.47
CA GLY A 129 -8.15 -0.13 1.36
C GLY A 129 -6.74 -0.64 1.65
N GLU A 130 -5.73 -0.09 0.99
CA GLU A 130 -4.31 -0.46 1.20
C GLU A 130 -3.52 0.51 2.07
N VAL A 131 -4.03 1.74 2.21
CA VAL A 131 -3.34 2.74 3.02
C VAL A 131 -3.64 2.45 4.49
N ARG A 132 -2.60 2.39 5.31
CA ARG A 132 -2.72 2.31 6.77
C ARG A 132 -1.83 3.37 7.40
N ILE A 133 -2.27 3.86 8.55
CA ILE A 133 -1.43 4.59 9.47
C ILE A 133 -1.37 3.76 10.75
N ILE A 134 -0.17 3.51 11.24
CA ILE A 134 0.08 2.79 12.49
C ILE A 134 0.85 3.74 13.40
N THR A 135 0.41 3.87 14.65
CA THR A 135 1.00 4.77 15.63
C THR A 135 1.63 3.99 16.76
N ASP A 136 2.51 4.66 17.52
CA ASP A 136 2.84 4.21 18.87
C ASP A 136 1.63 4.33 19.81
N ALA A 137 1.69 3.73 21.00
CA ALA A 137 0.59 3.74 21.97
C ALA A 137 0.28 5.15 22.50
N SER A 138 1.27 6.05 22.44
CA SER A 138 1.10 7.46 22.84
C SER A 138 0.44 8.33 21.77
N GLU A 139 0.26 7.79 20.56
CA GLU A 139 -0.23 8.49 19.37
C GLU A 139 0.59 9.74 19.03
N THR A 140 1.89 9.73 19.35
CA THR A 140 2.81 10.85 19.09
C THR A 140 3.71 10.64 17.88
N HIS A 141 3.88 9.38 17.46
CA HIS A 141 4.54 9.04 16.21
C HIS A 141 3.66 8.15 15.35
N TYR A 142 3.85 8.22 14.05
CA TYR A 142 3.16 7.37 13.10
C TYR A 142 4.09 6.88 12.00
N VAL A 143 3.74 5.73 11.45
CA VAL A 143 4.19 5.26 10.15
C VAL A 143 2.99 5.14 9.23
N TYR A 144 3.23 5.16 7.93
CA TYR A 144 2.22 4.78 6.95
C TYR A 144 2.74 3.71 6.00
N THR A 145 1.80 2.98 5.41
CA THR A 145 2.02 2.05 4.30
C THR A 145 0.96 2.30 3.24
N THR A 146 1.29 2.01 1.98
CA THR A 146 0.40 2.11 0.82
C THR A 146 0.35 0.81 0.01
N ASP A 147 0.95 -0.26 0.55
CA ASP A 147 1.27 -1.51 -0.16
C ASP A 147 0.97 -2.75 0.69
N HIS A 148 -0.15 -2.73 1.41
CA HIS A 148 -0.60 -3.82 2.29
C HIS A 148 0.45 -4.23 3.32
N GLU A 149 1.06 -3.25 4.00
CA GLU A 149 2.00 -3.50 5.11
C GLU A 149 3.30 -4.21 4.66
N SER A 150 3.59 -4.24 3.35
CA SER A 150 4.84 -4.83 2.83
C SER A 150 6.05 -3.91 3.00
N SER A 151 5.83 -2.59 3.00
CA SER A 151 6.81 -1.60 3.43
C SER A 151 6.16 -0.49 4.26
N TYR A 152 6.99 0.23 5.03
CA TYR A 152 6.55 1.32 5.89
C TYR A 152 7.44 2.55 5.71
N CYS A 153 6.84 3.73 5.82
CA CYS A 153 7.52 5.02 5.84
C CYS A 153 7.34 5.71 7.19
N GLY A 154 8.42 6.27 7.74
CA GLY A 154 8.48 6.85 9.11
C GLY A 154 9.56 6.19 9.99
N PRO A 155 9.40 6.21 11.33
CA PRO A 155 8.36 6.93 12.07
C PRO A 155 8.51 8.44 11.92
N TYR A 156 7.38 9.13 11.85
CA TYR A 156 7.28 10.59 11.80
C TYR A 156 6.54 11.08 13.04
N SER A 157 6.84 12.30 13.49
CA SER A 157 6.11 12.90 14.60
C SER A 157 4.72 13.36 14.14
N VAL A 158 3.71 13.16 14.97
CA VAL A 158 2.37 13.72 14.75
C VAL A 158 2.44 15.22 15.06
N GLN A 159 2.47 16.05 14.02
CA GLN A 159 2.38 17.49 14.13
C GLN A 159 1.01 17.96 13.64
N PHE A 160 0.23 18.56 14.53
CA PHE A 160 -0.99 19.25 14.14
C PHE A 160 -0.62 20.71 13.81
N PRO A 161 -1.00 21.24 12.64
CA PRO A 161 -0.91 22.69 12.46
C PRO A 161 -1.80 23.37 13.50
N ASP A 162 -1.21 24.30 14.27
CA ASP A 162 -1.91 25.19 15.20
C ASP A 162 -2.96 26.06 14.48
#